data_AF-A0A4U1BVF4-F1
#
_entry.id   AF-A0A4U1BVF4-F1
#
_cell.length_a   1.000
_cell.length_b   1.000
_cell.length_c   1.000
_cell.angle_alpha   90.00
_cell.angle_beta   90.00
_cell.angle_gamma   90.00
#
_symmetry.space_group_name_H-M   'P 1'
#
loop_
_entity.id
_entity.type
_entity.pdbx_description
1 polymer ?
#
loop_
_entity_poly.entity_id
_entity_poly.type
_entity_poly.pdbx_seq_one_letter_code
_entity_poly.pdbx_strand_id
1 'polypeptide(L)'
;MGWSVSAKSPNMDLPWMDVTLYKRTGGVEIAVDLLVKEYLGKLRIPEYAVFVPKLLGNDGVGETLREDAFLLETDFRRTVGTRDEHGLFVEGQLMSAQATAVRCLDFLNRTDGTNERGLDHRLRVVSELCQSYPVGKEVAGMIYLKHPELRCMMNHRVQLPYTVRIGAALKLTGDIGKLRELGRNAYENENLKKAIMDAKNLENLKEEMVKLGFSENLIGQMEARMAANEPRFILYDELKGEKGRVEIALHFNQSKSSEYYYFNKFDLVKETQPPLAPGEKYFVSSQRQGEEVVLKDFEMPSLAMKEFNARMEASRDIRGAAQLYAGVSLQDSKELATMGDGKLINVDKEFYRALKNPAPGQTFYIEKGNGFTVAQGLNLLEGRSVYRPDMLDISNREYSAWVKLDFDGERDRGGNFKTKTFTEGYGFDLSAVLDRFDFRELGSAGKRAELEAALMNGDRAVVTVDMSGKKEAILAEAVPEFKQVNLYSLEGRSIKREEHLKEEKISEVSVGRDKSSKKEQEQGLGV
;
A
#
# COMPACT_ATOMS: atom_id res chain seq x y z
N MET A 1 -51.09 -12.81 -2.93
CA MET A 1 -50.33 -13.57 -3.96
C MET A 1 -48.93 -13.76 -3.42
N GLY A 2 -48.68 -14.92 -2.82
CA GLY A 2 -47.49 -15.17 -1.99
C GLY A 2 -46.28 -15.63 -2.80
N TRP A 3 -45.09 -15.21 -2.37
CA TRP A 3 -43.84 -15.82 -2.79
C TRP A 3 -43.74 -17.23 -2.19
N SER A 4 -43.25 -18.21 -2.94
CA SER A 4 -42.81 -19.49 -2.35
C SER A 4 -41.31 -19.47 -2.10
N VAL A 5 -40.88 -20.15 -1.03
CA VAL A 5 -39.49 -20.15 -0.56
C VAL A 5 -38.91 -21.55 -0.71
N SER A 6 -37.73 -21.66 -1.31
CA SER A 6 -36.91 -22.87 -1.28
C SER A 6 -35.57 -22.53 -0.64
N ALA A 7 -35.15 -23.32 0.34
CA ALA A 7 -33.83 -23.23 0.95
C ALA A 7 -33.11 -24.56 0.71
N LYS A 8 -31.89 -24.49 0.17
CA LYS A 8 -31.00 -25.66 0.08
C LYS A 8 -29.97 -25.61 1.21
N SER A 9 -29.66 -26.77 1.78
CA SER A 9 -28.58 -26.91 2.77
C SER A 9 -27.26 -26.45 2.16
N PRO A 10 -26.36 -25.80 2.94
CA PRO A 10 -25.07 -25.36 2.43
C PRO A 10 -24.26 -26.54 1.88
N ASN A 11 -23.69 -26.36 0.68
CA ASN A 11 -22.75 -27.32 0.10
C ASN A 11 -21.39 -27.17 0.83
N MET A 12 -20.68 -28.28 1.08
CA MET A 12 -19.54 -28.32 2.03
C MET A 12 -18.34 -27.40 1.70
N ASP A 13 -18.33 -26.72 0.55
CA ASP A 13 -17.22 -25.88 0.10
C ASP A 13 -17.49 -24.36 0.21
N LEU A 14 -18.67 -23.90 0.67
CA LEU A 14 -19.03 -22.48 0.66
C LEU A 14 -19.90 -22.07 1.90
N PRO A 15 -19.54 -21.02 2.66
CA PRO A 15 -20.19 -20.64 3.93
C PRO A 15 -21.53 -19.87 3.80
N TRP A 16 -22.31 -20.13 2.74
CA TRP A 16 -23.51 -19.37 2.39
C TRP A 16 -24.70 -20.33 2.22
N MET A 17 -25.90 -19.92 2.66
CA MET A 17 -27.15 -20.61 2.29
C MET A 17 -27.79 -19.93 1.08
N ASP A 18 -28.22 -20.71 0.10
CA ASP A 18 -29.01 -20.23 -1.03
C ASP A 18 -30.51 -20.25 -0.65
N VAL A 19 -31.11 -19.06 -0.54
CA VAL A 19 -32.56 -18.91 -0.38
C VAL A 19 -33.13 -18.39 -1.69
N THR A 20 -33.88 -19.23 -2.41
CA THR A 20 -34.56 -18.83 -3.65
C THR A 20 -36.01 -18.50 -3.36
N LEU A 21 -36.43 -17.28 -3.69
CA LEU A 21 -37.82 -16.85 -3.67
C LEU A 21 -38.41 -16.96 -5.06
N TYR A 22 -39.57 -17.59 -5.21
CA TYR A 22 -40.28 -17.69 -6.48
C TYR A 22 -41.56 -16.87 -6.47
N LYS A 23 -41.82 -16.15 -7.57
CA LYS A 23 -43.11 -15.49 -7.81
C LYS A 23 -43.51 -15.62 -9.26
N ARG A 24 -44.72 -16.14 -9.47
CA ARG A 24 -45.36 -16.14 -10.79
C ARG A 24 -46.08 -14.80 -11.01
N THR A 25 -45.77 -14.14 -12.11
CA THR A 25 -46.43 -12.90 -12.54
C THR A 25 -46.73 -13.03 -14.04
N GLY A 26 -48.02 -13.19 -14.39
CA GLY A 26 -48.40 -13.55 -15.78
C GLY A 26 -47.84 -14.91 -16.21
N GLY A 27 -47.29 -15.00 -17.43
CA GLY A 27 -46.61 -16.19 -17.98
C GLY A 27 -45.15 -16.37 -17.55
N VAL A 28 -44.64 -15.54 -16.63
CA VAL A 28 -43.25 -15.57 -16.18
C VAL A 28 -43.16 -15.98 -14.69
N GLU A 29 -42.28 -16.93 -14.39
CA GLU A 29 -41.84 -17.26 -13.05
C GLU A 29 -40.51 -16.55 -12.76
N ILE A 30 -40.48 -15.74 -11.72
CA ILE A 30 -39.27 -15.01 -11.31
C ILE A 30 -38.69 -15.72 -10.10
N ALA A 31 -37.46 -16.20 -10.21
CA ALA A 31 -36.67 -16.67 -9.08
C ALA A 31 -35.74 -15.55 -8.61
N VAL A 32 -35.66 -15.34 -7.30
CA VAL A 32 -34.74 -14.41 -6.65
C VAL A 32 -33.84 -15.23 -5.75
N ASP A 33 -32.58 -15.41 -6.15
CA ASP A 33 -31.60 -16.07 -5.32
C ASP A 33 -31.00 -15.05 -4.34
N LEU A 34 -31.16 -15.33 -3.05
CA LEU A 34 -30.62 -14.57 -1.94
C LEU A 34 -29.49 -15.38 -1.32
N LEU A 35 -28.28 -14.86 -1.37
CA LEU A 35 -27.16 -15.41 -0.61
C LEU A 35 -27.37 -15.03 0.86
N VAL A 36 -27.30 -15.99 1.80
CA VAL A 36 -27.48 -15.78 3.25
C VAL A 36 -26.19 -16.10 4.01
N LYS A 37 -25.68 -15.17 4.84
CA LYS A 37 -24.50 -15.30 5.71
C LYS A 37 -24.89 -15.05 7.16
N GLU A 38 -24.44 -15.93 8.05
CA GLU A 38 -24.66 -15.77 9.47
C GLU A 38 -23.69 -14.74 10.08
N TYR A 39 -24.22 -13.78 10.83
CA TYR A 39 -23.41 -12.80 11.56
C TYR A 39 -23.99 -12.58 12.96
N LEU A 40 -23.21 -12.93 13.99
CA LEU A 40 -23.59 -12.86 15.42
C LEU A 40 -24.89 -13.61 15.74
N GLY A 41 -25.02 -14.85 15.28
CA GLY A 41 -26.18 -15.71 15.56
C GLY A 41 -27.49 -15.28 14.88
N LYS A 42 -27.40 -14.38 13.90
CA LYS A 42 -28.53 -13.94 13.07
C LYS A 42 -28.22 -14.18 11.60
N LEU A 43 -29.17 -14.79 10.89
CA LEU A 43 -29.15 -14.87 9.44
C LEU A 43 -29.24 -13.44 8.87
N ARG A 44 -28.23 -13.04 8.09
CA ARG A 44 -28.25 -11.82 7.28
C ARG A 44 -28.18 -12.24 5.82
N ILE A 45 -28.90 -11.57 4.93
CA ILE A 45 -28.75 -11.75 3.49
C ILE A 45 -27.54 -10.90 3.06
N PRO A 46 -26.34 -11.43 2.75
CA PRO A 46 -25.34 -10.74 1.96
C PRO A 46 -25.96 -10.42 0.60
N GLU A 47 -26.47 -9.20 0.51
CA GLU A 47 -25.81 -8.18 -0.30
C GLU A 47 -25.64 -8.43 -1.81
N TYR A 48 -26.22 -9.49 -2.38
CA TYR A 48 -26.43 -9.67 -3.81
C TYR A 48 -27.73 -10.45 -4.04
N ALA A 49 -28.61 -9.93 -4.88
CA ALA A 49 -29.81 -10.63 -5.33
C ALA A 49 -29.68 -10.91 -6.82
N VAL A 50 -29.85 -12.17 -7.21
CA VAL A 50 -29.85 -12.59 -8.61
C VAL A 50 -31.30 -12.87 -9.01
N PHE A 51 -31.80 -12.10 -9.97
CA PHE A 51 -33.15 -12.29 -10.51
C PHE A 51 -33.07 -13.12 -11.79
N VAL A 52 -33.74 -14.28 -11.80
CA VAL A 52 -33.83 -15.18 -12.95
C VAL A 52 -35.29 -15.22 -13.44
N PRO A 53 -35.62 -14.62 -14.59
CA PRO A 53 -36.90 -14.82 -15.25
C PRO A 53 -36.89 -16.19 -15.95
N LYS A 54 -37.90 -17.01 -15.66
CA LYS A 54 -38.17 -18.29 -16.31
C LYS A 54 -39.53 -18.20 -16.98
N LEU A 55 -39.57 -18.29 -18.31
CA LEU A 55 -40.84 -18.35 -19.07
C LEU A 55 -41.54 -19.68 -18.78
N LEU A 56 -42.80 -19.63 -18.36
CA LEU A 56 -43.65 -20.81 -18.16
C LEU A 56 -44.73 -20.85 -19.25
N GLY A 57 -44.38 -21.35 -20.44
CA GLY A 57 -45.32 -21.89 -21.43
C GLY A 57 -46.35 -20.94 -22.09
N ASN A 58 -46.28 -20.91 -23.43
CA ASN A 58 -47.26 -20.49 -24.44
C ASN A 58 -48.24 -19.33 -24.12
N ASP A 59 -47.70 -18.13 -23.94
CA ASP A 59 -48.43 -16.86 -23.85
C ASP A 59 -48.34 -16.01 -25.14
N GLY A 60 -48.17 -16.64 -26.31
CA GLY A 60 -48.06 -15.95 -27.62
C GLY A 60 -46.76 -15.16 -27.82
N VAL A 61 -46.12 -14.71 -26.74
CA VAL A 61 -44.75 -14.15 -26.73
C VAL A 61 -43.74 -15.22 -27.18
N GLY A 62 -43.96 -16.47 -26.78
CA GLY A 62 -43.14 -17.63 -27.17
C GLY A 62 -43.13 -17.92 -28.67
N GLU A 63 -44.23 -17.70 -29.39
CA GLU A 63 -44.28 -17.88 -30.85
C GLU A 63 -43.46 -16.80 -31.57
N THR A 64 -43.56 -15.55 -31.12
CA THR A 64 -42.78 -14.44 -31.70
C THR A 64 -41.30 -14.47 -31.34
N LEU A 65 -40.95 -14.95 -30.14
CA LEU A 65 -39.56 -15.25 -29.78
C LEU A 65 -38.99 -16.33 -30.70
N ARG A 66 -39.79 -17.34 -31.03
CA ARG A 66 -39.39 -18.43 -31.91
C ARG A 66 -39.21 -17.94 -33.36
N GLU A 67 -40.08 -17.04 -33.84
CA GLU A 67 -39.96 -16.42 -35.17
C GLU A 67 -38.73 -15.52 -35.29
N ASP A 68 -38.50 -14.61 -34.34
CA ASP A 68 -37.35 -13.70 -34.38
C ASP A 68 -36.03 -14.43 -34.12
N ALA A 69 -36.02 -15.40 -33.21
CA ALA A 69 -34.88 -16.30 -33.03
C ALA A 69 -34.62 -17.10 -34.31
N PHE A 70 -35.66 -17.61 -34.98
CA PHE A 70 -35.53 -18.32 -36.24
C PHE A 70 -35.01 -17.41 -37.36
N LEU A 71 -35.43 -16.15 -37.44
CA LEU A 71 -34.94 -15.17 -38.41
C LEU A 71 -33.48 -14.81 -38.16
N LEU A 72 -33.10 -14.53 -36.90
CA LEU A 72 -31.72 -14.23 -36.53
C LEU A 72 -30.81 -15.46 -36.72
N GLU A 73 -31.29 -16.65 -36.38
CA GLU A 73 -30.63 -17.92 -36.64
C GLU A 73 -30.48 -18.15 -38.16
N THR A 74 -31.48 -17.80 -38.96
CA THR A 74 -31.41 -17.85 -40.43
C THR A 74 -30.36 -16.87 -40.96
N ASP A 75 -30.26 -15.67 -40.40
CA ASP A 75 -29.21 -14.70 -40.74
C ASP A 75 -27.82 -15.21 -40.31
N PHE A 76 -27.69 -15.88 -39.17
CA PHE A 76 -26.43 -16.55 -38.78
C PHE A 76 -26.04 -17.59 -39.82
N ARG A 77 -26.98 -18.43 -40.24
CA ARG A 77 -26.77 -19.46 -41.29
C ARG A 77 -26.40 -18.85 -42.63
N ARG A 78 -26.96 -17.69 -43.01
CA ARG A 78 -26.67 -16.99 -44.28
C ARG A 78 -25.35 -16.22 -44.29
N THR A 79 -24.84 -15.83 -43.13
CA THR A 79 -23.56 -15.10 -43.01
C THR A 79 -22.35 -16.03 -43.18
N VAL A 80 -22.60 -17.34 -43.21
CA VAL A 80 -21.68 -18.38 -43.66
C VAL A 80 -21.91 -18.55 -45.17
N GLY A 81 -21.04 -17.94 -45.99
CA GLY A 81 -21.25 -17.82 -47.43
C GLY A 81 -21.33 -19.16 -48.18
N THR A 82 -22.02 -19.14 -49.33
CA THR A 82 -22.09 -20.24 -50.31
C THR A 82 -20.70 -20.58 -50.86
N ARG A 83 -20.00 -21.47 -50.15
CA ARG A 83 -19.07 -22.44 -50.76
C ARG A 83 -18.76 -23.67 -49.90
N ASP A 84 -19.35 -23.80 -48.71
CA ASP A 84 -19.27 -25.03 -47.92
C ASP A 84 -20.68 -25.42 -47.46
N GLU A 85 -21.39 -26.14 -48.33
CA GLU A 85 -22.53 -26.93 -47.90
C GLU A 85 -22.00 -28.02 -46.98
N HIS A 86 -22.19 -27.83 -45.66
CA HIS A 86 -22.14 -28.76 -44.51
C HIS A 86 -21.45 -28.05 -43.32
N GLY A 87 -22.26 -27.51 -42.40
CA GLY A 87 -21.82 -26.56 -41.37
C GLY A 87 -20.92 -27.10 -40.24
N LEU A 88 -20.47 -26.12 -39.42
CA LEU A 88 -19.84 -26.18 -38.09
C LEU A 88 -18.56 -27.00 -37.94
N PHE A 89 -17.39 -26.35 -37.73
CA PHE A 89 -16.28 -27.04 -37.04
C PHE A 89 -15.51 -26.21 -36.00
N VAL A 90 -15.55 -26.76 -34.78
CA VAL A 90 -14.68 -26.50 -33.63
C VAL A 90 -13.41 -27.34 -33.82
N GLU A 91 -12.24 -26.79 -33.42
CA GLU A 91 -10.88 -27.31 -33.67
C GLU A 91 -10.39 -27.28 -35.14
N GLY A 92 -10.86 -26.30 -35.91
CA GLY A 92 -10.35 -26.06 -37.28
C GLY A 92 -11.02 -24.93 -38.07
N GLN A 93 -12.13 -24.37 -37.55
CA GLN A 93 -12.84 -23.13 -37.91
C GLN A 93 -13.17 -22.86 -39.40
N LEU A 94 -14.45 -22.65 -39.72
CA LEU A 94 -14.99 -21.28 -39.69
C LEU A 94 -16.47 -21.19 -39.23
N MET A 95 -16.67 -20.68 -38.00
CA MET A 95 -17.81 -19.84 -37.61
C MET A 95 -17.17 -18.58 -37.04
N SER A 96 -17.19 -17.46 -37.75
CA SER A 96 -16.59 -16.23 -37.24
C SER A 96 -17.44 -15.70 -36.09
N ALA A 97 -17.04 -15.97 -34.84
CA ALA A 97 -17.69 -15.43 -33.64
C ALA A 97 -17.81 -13.90 -33.71
N GLN A 98 -16.85 -13.26 -34.39
CA GLN A 98 -16.88 -11.84 -34.70
C GLN A 98 -18.03 -11.47 -35.67
N ALA A 99 -18.22 -12.20 -36.77
CA ALA A 99 -19.33 -11.95 -37.70
C ALA A 99 -20.70 -12.22 -37.05
N THR A 100 -20.80 -13.29 -36.26
CA THR A 100 -22.03 -13.61 -35.50
C THR A 100 -22.32 -12.53 -34.45
N ALA A 101 -21.31 -12.06 -33.72
CA ALA A 101 -21.46 -10.95 -32.78
C ALA A 101 -21.92 -9.66 -33.47
N VAL A 102 -21.41 -9.36 -34.68
CA VAL A 102 -21.86 -8.21 -35.48
C VAL A 102 -23.34 -8.36 -35.84
N ARG A 103 -23.80 -9.55 -36.26
CA ARG A 103 -25.22 -9.80 -36.54
C ARG A 103 -26.11 -9.67 -35.30
N CYS A 104 -25.64 -10.14 -34.14
CA CYS A 104 -26.34 -9.92 -32.87
C CYS A 104 -26.49 -8.43 -32.59
N LEU A 105 -25.42 -7.65 -32.76
CA LEU A 105 -25.44 -6.20 -32.55
C LEU A 105 -26.34 -5.48 -33.55
N ASP A 106 -26.29 -5.84 -34.83
CA ASP A 106 -27.18 -5.32 -35.87
C ASP A 106 -28.64 -5.60 -35.51
N PHE A 107 -28.94 -6.81 -35.05
CA PHE A 107 -30.27 -7.20 -34.59
C PHE A 107 -30.70 -6.36 -33.38
N LEU A 108 -29.85 -6.23 -32.35
CA LEU A 108 -30.13 -5.42 -31.16
C LEU A 108 -30.44 -3.96 -31.52
N ASN A 109 -29.79 -3.44 -32.57
CA ASN A 109 -29.92 -2.07 -33.06
C ASN A 109 -31.09 -1.84 -34.05
N ARG A 110 -31.86 -2.87 -34.43
CA ARG A 110 -33.02 -2.70 -35.33
C ARG A 110 -34.04 -1.74 -34.69
N THR A 111 -34.53 -0.79 -35.49
CA THR A 111 -35.60 0.14 -35.12
C THR A 111 -36.85 -0.21 -35.94
N ASP A 112 -37.66 -1.07 -35.37
CA ASP A 112 -38.84 -1.67 -35.98
C ASP A 112 -40.05 -0.75 -35.78
N GLY A 113 -40.30 0.09 -36.79
CA GLY A 113 -41.26 1.20 -36.76
C GLY A 113 -42.75 0.86 -36.61
N THR A 114 -43.16 -0.35 -36.19
CA THR A 114 -44.59 -0.69 -36.02
C THR A 114 -44.94 -1.68 -34.91
N ASN A 115 -44.13 -1.89 -33.88
CA ASN A 115 -44.62 -2.52 -32.63
C ASN A 115 -43.68 -2.18 -31.47
N GLU A 116 -44.24 -1.99 -30.27
CA GLU A 116 -43.50 -1.84 -28.99
C GLU A 116 -42.72 -3.11 -28.58
N ARG A 117 -42.07 -3.82 -29.51
CA ARG A 117 -41.18 -4.95 -29.17
C ARG A 117 -39.77 -4.41 -28.98
N GLY A 118 -39.58 -3.75 -27.83
CA GLY A 118 -38.37 -3.01 -27.48
C GLY A 118 -37.10 -3.86 -27.33
N LEU A 119 -35.99 -3.16 -27.05
CA LEU A 119 -34.64 -3.72 -26.83
C LEU A 119 -34.60 -4.98 -25.93
N ASP A 120 -35.49 -5.09 -24.94
CA ASP A 120 -35.60 -6.26 -24.06
C ASP A 120 -35.90 -7.57 -24.81
N HIS A 121 -36.83 -7.52 -25.77
CA HIS A 121 -37.15 -8.68 -26.62
C HIS A 121 -35.92 -9.17 -27.37
N ARG A 122 -35.19 -8.22 -27.97
CA ARG A 122 -34.01 -8.52 -28.79
C ARG A 122 -32.84 -9.04 -27.95
N LEU A 123 -32.65 -8.50 -26.75
CA LEU A 123 -31.66 -8.99 -25.78
C LEU A 123 -31.94 -10.44 -25.37
N ARG A 124 -33.20 -10.81 -25.17
CA ARG A 124 -33.57 -12.19 -24.83
C ARG A 124 -33.29 -13.15 -25.99
N VAL A 125 -33.66 -12.78 -27.21
CA VAL A 125 -33.37 -13.59 -28.42
C VAL A 125 -31.87 -13.82 -28.57
N VAL A 126 -31.05 -12.77 -28.46
CA VAL A 126 -29.59 -12.90 -28.55
C VAL A 126 -29.03 -13.74 -27.40
N SER A 127 -29.52 -13.56 -26.17
CA SER A 127 -29.09 -14.33 -25.00
C SER A 127 -29.39 -15.82 -25.14
N GLU A 128 -30.59 -16.16 -25.62
CA GLU A 128 -31.02 -17.56 -25.79
C GLU A 128 -30.20 -18.25 -26.89
N LEU A 129 -29.93 -17.56 -28.00
CA LEU A 129 -29.08 -18.06 -29.07
C LEU A 129 -27.64 -18.27 -28.57
N CYS A 130 -27.05 -17.29 -27.87
CA CYS A 130 -25.71 -17.42 -27.28
C CYS A 130 -25.61 -18.55 -26.23
N GLN A 131 -26.72 -18.99 -25.64
CA GLN A 131 -26.73 -20.14 -24.73
C GLN A 131 -26.96 -21.47 -25.47
N SER A 132 -27.65 -21.43 -26.61
CA SER A 132 -28.05 -22.61 -27.38
C SER A 132 -26.96 -23.17 -28.29
N TYR A 133 -25.93 -22.38 -28.63
CA TYR A 133 -24.82 -22.83 -29.49
C TYR A 133 -23.50 -23.02 -28.73
N PRO A 134 -22.68 -24.03 -29.09
CA PRO A 134 -21.37 -24.25 -28.48
C PRO A 134 -20.43 -23.04 -28.49
N VAL A 135 -20.45 -22.24 -29.58
CA VAL A 135 -19.62 -21.02 -29.76
C VAL A 135 -20.23 -19.75 -29.14
N GLY A 136 -21.35 -19.88 -28.43
CA GLY A 136 -22.13 -18.74 -27.97
C GLY A 136 -21.50 -17.98 -26.80
N LYS A 137 -20.60 -18.61 -26.04
CA LYS A 137 -19.79 -17.93 -25.01
C LYS A 137 -18.80 -16.95 -25.63
N GLU A 138 -18.15 -17.34 -26.73
CA GLU A 138 -17.21 -16.52 -27.49
C GLU A 138 -17.93 -15.35 -28.16
N VAL A 139 -19.12 -15.59 -28.73
CA VAL A 139 -19.97 -14.54 -29.30
C VAL A 139 -20.39 -13.53 -28.23
N ALA A 140 -20.85 -13.99 -27.06
CA ALA A 140 -21.19 -13.10 -25.94
C ALA A 140 -19.97 -12.30 -25.47
N GLY A 141 -18.79 -12.92 -25.37
CA GLY A 141 -17.53 -12.25 -25.05
C GLY A 141 -17.18 -11.14 -26.04
N MET A 142 -17.34 -11.37 -27.34
CA MET A 142 -17.12 -10.36 -28.39
C MET A 142 -18.13 -9.21 -28.34
N ILE A 143 -19.39 -9.50 -28.01
CA ILE A 143 -20.41 -8.46 -27.80
C ILE A 143 -20.04 -7.60 -26.58
N TYR A 144 -19.64 -8.21 -25.45
CA TYR A 144 -19.24 -7.47 -24.26
C TYR A 144 -17.98 -6.63 -24.47
N LEU A 145 -17.04 -7.10 -25.28
CA LEU A 145 -15.84 -6.34 -25.62
C LEU A 145 -16.20 -5.07 -26.42
N LYS A 146 -17.16 -5.17 -27.34
CA LYS A 146 -17.61 -4.04 -28.17
C LYS A 146 -18.58 -3.11 -27.44
N HIS A 147 -19.39 -3.67 -26.54
CA HIS A 147 -20.46 -2.98 -25.83
C HIS A 147 -20.56 -3.51 -24.38
N PRO A 148 -19.65 -3.07 -23.48
CA PRO A 148 -19.62 -3.51 -22.08
C PRO A 148 -20.93 -3.27 -21.34
N GLU A 149 -21.68 -2.24 -21.72
CA GLU A 149 -22.99 -1.88 -21.18
C GLU A 149 -24.06 -2.98 -21.39
N LEU A 150 -23.91 -3.81 -22.43
CA LEU A 150 -24.81 -4.92 -22.70
C LEU A 150 -24.61 -6.10 -21.74
N ARG A 151 -23.52 -6.14 -20.96
CA ARG A 151 -23.16 -7.26 -20.08
C ARG A 151 -24.19 -7.56 -19.00
N CYS A 152 -24.74 -6.51 -18.37
CA CYS A 152 -25.80 -6.64 -17.38
C CYS A 152 -27.20 -6.85 -18.02
N MET A 153 -27.33 -6.60 -19.32
CA MET A 153 -28.61 -6.61 -20.03
C MET A 153 -28.87 -7.90 -20.81
N MET A 154 -27.85 -8.51 -21.41
CA MET A 154 -27.96 -9.80 -22.10
C MET A 154 -28.00 -10.98 -21.14
N ASN A 155 -27.63 -10.77 -19.87
CA ASN A 155 -27.81 -11.80 -18.87
C ASN A 155 -29.29 -11.85 -18.45
N HIS A 156 -29.89 -13.05 -18.49
CA HIS A 156 -31.20 -13.25 -17.89
C HIS A 156 -31.13 -13.02 -16.36
N ARG A 157 -29.92 -13.02 -15.79
CA ARG A 157 -29.63 -12.71 -14.40
C ARG A 157 -29.43 -11.21 -14.20
N VAL A 158 -30.35 -10.52 -13.53
CA VAL A 158 -30.11 -9.14 -13.09
C VAL A 158 -29.34 -9.20 -11.78
N GLN A 159 -28.09 -8.73 -11.81
CA GLN A 159 -27.26 -8.58 -10.62
C GLN A 159 -27.52 -7.21 -10.00
N LEU A 160 -27.76 -7.19 -8.69
CA LEU A 160 -27.88 -5.96 -7.91
C LEU A 160 -26.77 -5.95 -6.86
N PRO A 161 -25.96 -4.88 -6.78
CA PRO A 161 -24.96 -4.75 -5.73
C PRO A 161 -25.64 -4.50 -4.38
N TYR A 162 -24.87 -4.68 -3.32
CA TYR A 162 -25.35 -4.62 -1.94
C TYR A 162 -26.00 -3.30 -1.51
N THR A 163 -25.69 -2.24 -2.24
CA THR A 163 -26.24 -0.90 -2.07
C THR A 163 -27.73 -0.83 -2.46
N VAL A 164 -28.24 -1.80 -3.22
CA VAL A 164 -29.64 -1.86 -3.63
C VAL A 164 -30.50 -2.57 -2.59
N ARG A 165 -31.43 -1.84 -1.98
CA ARG A 165 -32.39 -2.42 -1.02
C ARG A 165 -33.27 -3.46 -1.70
N ILE A 166 -33.27 -4.69 -1.19
CA ILE A 166 -34.11 -5.81 -1.69
C ILE A 166 -35.58 -5.42 -1.78
N GLY A 167 -36.13 -4.69 -0.80
CA GLY A 167 -37.52 -4.23 -0.84
C GLY A 167 -37.83 -3.26 -1.99
N ALA A 168 -36.85 -2.52 -2.50
CA ALA A 168 -36.99 -1.69 -3.69
C ALA A 168 -36.92 -2.54 -4.96
N ALA A 169 -35.98 -3.50 -5.03
CA ALA A 169 -35.88 -4.45 -6.13
C ALA A 169 -37.13 -5.32 -6.27
N LEU A 170 -37.70 -5.81 -5.15
CA LEU A 170 -38.90 -6.64 -5.13
C LEU A 170 -40.13 -5.91 -5.70
N LYS A 171 -40.21 -4.58 -5.55
CA LYS A 171 -41.28 -3.75 -6.14
C LYS A 171 -41.16 -3.65 -7.67
N LEU A 172 -39.96 -3.82 -8.20
CA LEU A 172 -39.65 -3.76 -9.63
C LEU A 172 -39.67 -5.14 -10.30
N THR A 173 -40.02 -6.20 -9.58
CA THR A 173 -40.03 -7.57 -10.14
C THR A 173 -40.95 -7.73 -11.35
N GLY A 174 -42.01 -6.93 -11.47
CA GLY A 174 -42.88 -6.92 -12.66
C GLY A 174 -42.32 -6.13 -13.85
N ASP A 175 -41.18 -5.45 -13.70
CA ASP A 175 -40.59 -4.53 -14.68
C ASP A 175 -39.08 -4.76 -14.73
N ILE A 176 -38.68 -5.76 -15.53
CA ILE A 176 -37.28 -6.20 -15.63
C ILE A 176 -36.36 -5.10 -16.20
N GLY A 177 -36.90 -4.18 -17.00
CA GLY A 177 -36.17 -3.03 -17.54
C GLY A 177 -35.70 -2.11 -16.43
N LYS A 178 -36.62 -1.71 -15.53
CA LYS A 178 -36.26 -0.89 -14.36
C LYS A 178 -35.35 -1.59 -13.37
N LEU A 179 -35.48 -2.90 -13.23
CA LEU A 179 -34.62 -3.69 -12.35
C LEU A 179 -33.17 -3.75 -12.88
N ARG A 180 -32.99 -3.82 -14.20
CA ARG A 180 -31.67 -3.69 -14.86
C ARG A 180 -31.10 -2.28 -14.77
N GLU A 181 -31.91 -1.25 -14.97
CA GLU A 181 -31.49 0.14 -14.82
C GLU A 181 -31.03 0.44 -13.39
N LEU A 182 -31.78 -0.05 -12.39
CA LEU A 182 -31.39 0.03 -10.98
C LEU A 182 -30.05 -0.66 -10.70
N GLY A 183 -29.83 -1.86 -11.25
CA GLY A 183 -28.56 -2.58 -11.14
C GLY A 183 -27.41 -1.81 -11.77
N ARG A 184 -27.59 -1.34 -13.01
CA ARG A 184 -26.57 -0.56 -13.74
C ARG A 184 -26.17 0.69 -12.98
N ASN A 185 -27.14 1.51 -12.59
CA ASN A 185 -26.88 2.76 -11.87
C ASN A 185 -26.16 2.51 -10.53
N ALA A 186 -26.50 1.43 -9.83
CA ALA A 186 -25.84 1.08 -8.58
C ALA A 186 -24.39 0.64 -8.78
N TYR A 187 -24.11 -0.18 -9.81
CA TYR A 187 -22.75 -0.59 -10.17
C TYR A 187 -21.89 0.59 -10.68
N GLU A 188 -22.45 1.46 -11.51
CA GLU A 188 -21.76 2.65 -12.02
C GLU A 188 -21.39 3.62 -10.88
N ASN A 189 -22.31 3.86 -9.95
CA ASN A 189 -22.03 4.72 -8.78
C ASN A 189 -20.96 4.11 -7.85
N GLU A 190 -20.97 2.79 -7.64
CA GLU A 190 -19.96 2.12 -6.83
C GLU A 190 -18.56 2.21 -7.47
N ASN A 191 -18.45 1.94 -8.77
CA ASN A 191 -17.19 2.04 -9.51
C ASN A 191 -16.68 3.48 -9.58
N LEU A 192 -17.56 4.46 -9.79
CA LEU A 192 -17.20 5.88 -9.76
C LEU A 192 -16.69 6.28 -8.36
N LYS A 193 -17.38 5.86 -7.31
CA LYS A 193 -16.94 6.11 -5.93
C LYS A 193 -15.58 5.48 -5.65
N LYS A 194 -15.34 4.25 -6.12
CA LYS A 194 -14.06 3.56 -6.05
C LYS A 194 -12.95 4.36 -6.74
N ALA A 195 -13.15 4.73 -8.00
CA ALA A 195 -12.20 5.54 -8.76
C ALA A 195 -11.89 6.91 -8.10
N ILE A 196 -12.90 7.57 -7.52
CA ILE A 196 -12.70 8.83 -6.76
C ILE A 196 -11.89 8.58 -5.49
N MET A 197 -12.18 7.50 -4.76
CA MET A 197 -11.44 7.14 -3.54
C MET A 197 -9.98 6.82 -3.86
N ASP A 198 -9.72 6.11 -4.95
CA ASP A 198 -8.38 5.75 -5.41
C ASP A 198 -7.59 6.98 -5.84
N ALA A 199 -8.21 7.88 -6.60
CA ALA A 199 -7.59 9.15 -7.01
C ALA A 199 -7.22 10.02 -5.80
N LYS A 200 -8.13 10.12 -4.81
CA LYS A 200 -7.86 10.86 -3.56
C LYS A 200 -6.76 10.19 -2.73
N ASN A 201 -6.73 8.86 -2.66
CA ASN A 201 -5.68 8.15 -1.97
C ASN A 201 -4.31 8.38 -2.60
N LEU A 202 -4.24 8.37 -3.94
CA LEU A 202 -3.03 8.69 -4.68
C LEU A 202 -2.53 10.10 -4.34
N GLU A 203 -3.40 11.11 -4.42
CA GLU A 203 -3.04 12.50 -4.13
C GLU A 203 -2.53 12.68 -2.70
N ASN A 204 -3.21 12.09 -1.72
CA ASN A 204 -2.75 12.08 -0.33
C ASN A 204 -1.35 11.46 -0.20
N LEU A 205 -1.09 10.30 -0.83
CA LEU A 205 0.22 9.65 -0.75
C LEU A 205 1.33 10.50 -1.38
N LYS A 206 1.05 11.23 -2.47
CA LYS A 206 2.01 12.18 -3.05
C LYS A 206 2.35 13.28 -2.04
N GLU A 207 1.34 13.90 -1.42
CA GLU A 207 1.53 14.94 -0.41
C GLU A 207 2.34 14.42 0.79
N GLU A 208 2.04 13.21 1.27
CA GLU A 208 2.79 12.56 2.34
C GLU A 208 4.26 12.34 1.97
N MET A 209 4.53 11.84 0.76
CA MET A 209 5.89 11.62 0.28
C MET A 209 6.68 12.92 0.13
N VAL A 210 6.06 13.98 -0.41
CA VAL A 210 6.65 15.32 -0.52
C VAL A 210 6.97 15.87 0.88
N LYS A 211 6.01 15.80 1.81
CA LYS A 211 6.17 16.27 3.20
C LYS A 211 7.31 15.56 3.92
N LEU A 212 7.51 14.27 3.66
CA LEU A 212 8.59 13.47 4.24
C LEU A 212 9.94 13.65 3.52
N GLY A 213 9.98 14.39 2.41
CA GLY A 213 11.19 14.77 1.68
C GLY A 213 11.65 13.76 0.63
N PHE A 214 10.75 12.91 0.12
CA PHE A 214 11.09 11.94 -0.94
C PHE A 214 11.11 12.58 -2.33
N SER A 215 11.91 11.99 -3.23
CA SER A 215 12.14 12.52 -4.57
C SER A 215 10.94 12.32 -5.51
N GLU A 216 10.80 13.20 -6.51
CA GLU A 216 9.80 13.06 -7.59
C GLU A 216 9.92 11.72 -8.33
N ASN A 217 11.13 11.16 -8.43
CA ASN A 217 11.33 9.84 -9.01
C ASN A 217 10.67 8.73 -8.19
N LEU A 218 10.81 8.74 -6.86
CA LEU A 218 10.14 7.77 -5.99
C LEU A 218 8.61 7.94 -6.05
N ILE A 219 8.12 9.18 -6.12
CA ILE A 219 6.70 9.47 -6.25
C ILE A 219 6.15 8.89 -7.57
N GLY A 220 6.83 9.13 -8.70
CA GLY A 220 6.44 8.56 -9.99
C GLY A 220 6.46 7.02 -10.01
N GLN A 221 7.43 6.39 -9.34
CA GLN A 221 7.44 4.93 -9.19
C GLN A 221 6.26 4.42 -8.35
N MET A 222 5.94 5.09 -7.23
CA MET A 222 4.78 4.77 -6.39
C MET A 222 3.48 4.80 -7.21
N GLU A 223 3.29 5.86 -8.02
CA GLU A 223 2.14 5.99 -8.91
C GLU A 223 2.03 4.85 -9.91
N ALA A 224 3.15 4.47 -10.54
CA ALA A 224 3.17 3.38 -11.51
C ALA A 224 2.80 2.03 -10.87
N ARG A 225 3.30 1.75 -9.65
CA ARG A 225 3.00 0.51 -8.91
C ARG A 225 1.54 0.45 -8.46
N MET A 226 0.98 1.58 -8.02
CA MET A 226 -0.45 1.68 -7.71
C MET A 226 -1.32 1.50 -8.96
N ALA A 227 -0.94 2.11 -10.10
CA ALA A 227 -1.65 1.95 -11.37
C ALA A 227 -1.62 0.50 -11.88
N ALA A 228 -0.54 -0.24 -11.59
CA ALA A 228 -0.41 -1.67 -11.86
C ALA A 228 -1.21 -2.56 -10.89
N ASN A 229 -1.87 -1.98 -9.87
CA ASN A 229 -2.58 -2.68 -8.80
C ASN A 229 -1.72 -3.72 -8.05
N GLU A 230 -0.44 -3.39 -7.81
CA GLU A 230 0.44 -4.27 -7.04
C GLU A 230 0.08 -4.19 -5.55
N PRO A 231 -0.48 -5.24 -4.92
CA PRO A 231 -1.03 -5.14 -3.55
C PRO A 231 0.03 -4.86 -2.46
N ARG A 232 1.31 -5.09 -2.77
CA ARG A 232 2.45 -4.80 -1.91
C ARG A 232 3.69 -4.59 -2.76
N PHE A 233 4.40 -3.50 -2.53
CA PHE A 233 5.65 -3.21 -3.23
C PHE A 233 6.61 -2.43 -2.33
N ILE A 234 7.89 -2.44 -2.71
CA ILE A 234 8.95 -1.67 -2.06
C ILE A 234 9.59 -0.80 -3.13
N LEU A 235 9.84 0.47 -2.81
CA LEU A 235 10.60 1.38 -3.66
C LEU A 235 11.98 1.60 -3.08
N TYR A 236 12.98 1.67 -3.95
CA TYR A 236 14.39 1.78 -3.58
C TYR A 236 14.98 3.09 -4.09
N ASP A 237 15.90 3.67 -3.31
CA ASP A 237 16.71 4.81 -3.72
C ASP A 237 18.04 4.79 -2.98
N GLU A 238 19.01 5.58 -3.44
CA GLU A 238 20.30 5.77 -2.80
C GLU A 238 20.53 7.25 -2.50
N LEU A 239 20.94 7.53 -1.26
CA LEU A 239 21.35 8.85 -0.81
C LEU A 239 22.84 8.88 -0.49
N LYS A 240 23.42 10.07 -0.66
CA LYS A 240 24.76 10.35 -0.18
C LYS A 240 24.71 10.78 1.29
N GLY A 241 25.28 9.96 2.18
CA GLY A 241 25.52 10.36 3.57
C GLY A 241 26.88 11.05 3.75
N GLU A 242 27.16 11.55 4.96
CA GLU A 242 28.46 12.13 5.32
C GLU A 242 29.60 11.11 5.19
N LYS A 243 29.31 9.83 5.46
CA LYS A 243 30.30 8.74 5.54
C LYS A 243 29.87 7.52 4.74
N GLY A 244 29.70 7.70 3.43
CA GLY A 244 29.35 6.63 2.49
C GLY A 244 27.93 6.77 1.95
N ARG A 245 27.43 5.70 1.34
CA ARG A 245 26.07 5.67 0.80
C ARG A 245 25.07 5.23 1.87
N VAL A 246 23.85 5.71 1.73
CA VAL A 246 22.69 5.28 2.51
C VAL A 246 21.65 4.78 1.53
N GLU A 247 21.26 3.52 1.68
CA GLU A 247 20.20 2.91 0.88
C GLU A 247 18.85 3.12 1.59
N ILE A 248 17.81 3.42 0.82
CA ILE A 248 16.45 3.59 1.30
C ILE A 248 15.55 2.49 0.74
N ALA A 249 14.64 1.99 1.58
CA ALA A 249 13.48 1.21 1.14
C ALA A 249 12.17 1.78 1.69
N LEU A 250 11.22 2.14 0.83
CA LEU A 250 9.88 2.61 1.21
C LEU A 250 8.88 1.47 1.06
N HIS A 251 8.12 1.17 2.11
CA HIS A 251 7.21 0.01 2.14
C HIS A 251 5.76 0.43 1.97
N PHE A 252 5.15 -0.05 0.90
CA PHE A 252 3.74 0.19 0.58
C PHE A 252 2.93 -1.10 0.61
N ASN A 253 1.67 -0.99 1.02
CA ASN A 253 0.70 -2.06 0.93
C ASN A 253 -0.70 -1.53 0.68
N GLN A 254 -1.47 -2.27 -0.09
CA GLN A 254 -2.89 -2.10 -0.21
C GLN A 254 -3.61 -2.67 1.01
N SER A 255 -4.72 -2.05 1.38
CA SER A 255 -5.69 -2.58 2.32
C SER A 255 -6.23 -3.93 1.85
N LYS A 256 -6.57 -4.81 2.79
CA LYS A 256 -7.24 -6.08 2.49
C LYS A 256 -8.75 -5.92 2.27
N SER A 257 -9.32 -4.79 2.71
CA SER A 257 -10.76 -4.54 2.76
C SER A 257 -11.20 -3.34 1.92
N SER A 258 -10.24 -2.66 1.29
CA SER A 258 -10.48 -1.51 0.43
C SER A 258 -9.35 -1.40 -0.59
N GLU A 259 -9.45 -0.45 -1.51
CA GLU A 259 -8.41 -0.22 -2.52
C GLU A 259 -7.29 0.69 -2.04
N TYR A 260 -7.39 1.22 -0.81
CA TYR A 260 -6.45 2.19 -0.28
C TYR A 260 -5.06 1.60 -0.12
N TYR A 261 -4.08 2.33 -0.61
CA TYR A 261 -2.66 2.10 -0.35
C TYR A 261 -2.21 2.91 0.86
N TYR A 262 -1.28 2.32 1.60
CA TYR A 262 -0.65 2.94 2.76
C TYR A 262 0.86 2.90 2.63
N PHE A 263 1.49 4.03 2.94
CA PHE A 263 2.91 4.15 3.18
C PHE A 263 3.13 4.11 4.69
N ASN A 264 3.63 2.99 5.23
CA ASN A 264 3.67 2.80 6.70
C ASN A 264 5.05 3.04 7.30
N LYS A 265 6.10 2.80 6.51
CA LYS A 265 7.47 2.85 7.01
C LYS A 265 8.47 2.95 5.87
N PHE A 266 9.65 3.45 6.22
CA PHE A 266 10.83 3.35 5.38
C PHE A 266 12.03 2.89 6.20
N ASP A 267 12.98 2.22 5.55
CA ASP A 267 14.25 1.82 6.13
C ASP A 267 15.36 2.72 5.58
N LEU A 268 16.28 3.13 6.45
CA LEU A 268 17.56 3.72 6.06
C LEU A 268 18.69 2.81 6.53
N VAL A 269 19.60 2.46 5.63
CA VAL A 269 20.73 1.58 5.94
C VAL A 269 22.01 2.19 5.40
N LYS A 270 23.00 2.36 6.28
CA LYS A 270 24.32 2.86 5.90
C LYS A 270 25.17 1.70 5.39
N GLU A 271 25.06 1.42 4.11
CA GLU A 271 25.67 0.24 3.51
C GLU A 271 27.20 0.40 3.36
N THR A 272 27.90 -0.71 3.61
CA THR A 272 29.36 -0.83 3.53
C THR A 272 29.81 -1.79 2.43
N GLN A 273 28.95 -2.69 1.99
CA GLN A 273 29.19 -3.53 0.80
C GLN A 273 29.17 -2.68 -0.47
N PRO A 274 29.77 -3.08 -1.60
CA PRO A 274 29.49 -2.46 -2.90
C PRO A 274 28.01 -2.61 -3.28
N PRO A 275 27.45 -1.72 -4.11
CA PRO A 275 26.11 -1.93 -4.63
C PRO A 275 26.12 -3.15 -5.56
N LEU A 276 24.95 -3.77 -5.74
CA LEU A 276 24.76 -4.79 -6.75
C LEU A 276 25.08 -4.23 -8.15
N ALA A 277 25.51 -5.10 -9.07
CA ALA A 277 25.68 -4.66 -10.45
C ALA A 277 24.32 -4.27 -11.06
N PRO A 278 24.27 -3.37 -12.06
CA PRO A 278 23.00 -2.96 -12.67
C PRO A 278 22.16 -4.15 -13.13
N GLY A 279 20.94 -4.26 -12.61
CA GLY A 279 19.99 -5.33 -12.92
C GLY A 279 20.13 -6.59 -12.06
N GLU A 280 21.14 -6.69 -11.19
CA GLU A 280 21.21 -7.74 -10.18
C GLU A 280 20.25 -7.47 -9.03
N LYS A 281 19.79 -8.56 -8.40
CA LYS A 281 18.96 -8.56 -7.20
C LYS A 281 19.43 -9.65 -6.24
N TYR A 282 19.02 -9.52 -4.98
CA TYR A 282 19.04 -10.62 -4.03
C TYR A 282 17.77 -11.44 -4.15
N PHE A 283 17.88 -12.76 -4.10
CA PHE A 283 16.74 -13.67 -4.05
C PHE A 283 16.78 -14.49 -2.76
N VAL A 284 15.68 -14.52 -2.03
CA VAL A 284 15.51 -15.32 -0.83
C VAL A 284 14.44 -16.35 -1.06
N SER A 285 14.84 -17.62 -1.10
CA SER A 285 13.89 -18.74 -1.02
C SER A 285 13.70 -19.11 0.45
N SER A 286 12.46 -19.40 0.85
CA SER A 286 12.18 -19.83 2.22
C SER A 286 11.04 -20.84 2.24
N GLN A 287 11.20 -21.91 3.03
CA GLN A 287 10.23 -22.98 3.16
C GLN A 287 10.00 -23.31 4.64
N ARG A 288 8.75 -23.31 5.10
CA ARG A 288 8.40 -23.91 6.40
C ARG A 288 8.01 -25.36 6.19
N GLN A 289 8.18 -26.19 7.21
CA GLN A 289 7.70 -27.56 7.18
C GLN A 289 6.20 -27.60 6.84
N GLY A 290 5.85 -28.27 5.73
CA GLY A 290 4.47 -28.41 5.27
C GLY A 290 3.90 -27.21 4.50
N GLU A 291 4.70 -26.15 4.28
CA GLU A 291 4.33 -25.02 3.43
C GLU A 291 5.10 -25.06 2.10
N GLU A 292 4.54 -24.38 1.09
CA GLU A 292 5.20 -24.18 -0.19
C GLU A 292 6.44 -23.27 -0.05
N VAL A 293 7.35 -23.39 -1.00
CA VAL A 293 8.53 -22.52 -1.09
C VAL A 293 8.06 -21.13 -1.50
N VAL A 294 8.41 -20.13 -0.69
CA VAL A 294 8.19 -18.72 -1.01
C VAL A 294 9.51 -18.13 -1.50
N LEU A 295 9.49 -17.59 -2.71
CA LEU A 295 10.61 -16.84 -3.30
C LEU A 295 10.29 -15.34 -3.27
N LYS A 296 11.24 -14.53 -2.81
CA LYS A 296 11.18 -13.07 -2.84
C LYS A 296 12.47 -12.49 -3.37
N ASP A 297 12.39 -11.38 -4.10
CA ASP A 297 13.55 -10.60 -4.52
C ASP A 297 13.65 -9.26 -3.80
N PHE A 298 14.88 -8.75 -3.66
CA PHE A 298 15.19 -7.48 -3.00
C PHE A 298 16.34 -6.79 -3.71
N GLU A 299 16.31 -5.46 -3.80
CA GLU A 299 17.44 -4.67 -4.30
C GLU A 299 18.44 -4.34 -3.18
N MET A 300 17.97 -4.33 -1.91
CA MET A 300 18.82 -4.06 -0.75
C MET A 300 19.27 -5.35 -0.04
N PRO A 301 20.57 -5.50 0.26
CA PRO A 301 21.12 -6.66 0.99
C PRO A 301 20.52 -6.78 2.40
N SER A 302 20.31 -5.65 3.08
CA SER A 302 19.76 -5.62 4.43
C SER A 302 18.36 -6.23 4.54
N LEU A 303 17.49 -5.99 3.55
CA LEU A 303 16.16 -6.60 3.49
C LEU A 303 16.23 -8.08 3.16
N ALA A 304 17.09 -8.47 2.21
CA ALA A 304 17.32 -9.87 1.88
C ALA A 304 17.83 -10.66 3.10
N MET A 305 18.80 -10.10 3.82
CA MET A 305 19.32 -10.67 5.06
C MET A 305 18.26 -10.74 6.15
N LYS A 306 17.39 -9.72 6.29
CA LYS A 306 16.29 -9.73 7.26
C LYS A 306 15.28 -10.84 6.95
N GLU A 307 14.91 -11.02 5.68
CA GLU A 307 14.03 -12.12 5.26
C GLU A 307 14.69 -13.49 5.48
N PHE A 308 15.97 -13.63 5.14
CA PHE A 308 16.75 -14.85 5.36
C PHE A 308 16.87 -15.20 6.85
N ASN A 309 17.18 -14.21 7.71
CA ASN A 309 17.39 -14.38 9.14
C ASN A 309 16.09 -14.54 9.94
N ALA A 310 14.94 -14.11 9.43
CA ALA A 310 13.65 -14.30 10.09
C ALA A 310 13.35 -15.78 10.41
N ARG A 311 14.04 -16.72 9.73
CA ARG A 311 13.95 -18.16 10.01
C ARG A 311 14.84 -18.64 11.17
N MET A 312 15.85 -17.87 11.59
CA MET A 312 16.59 -18.13 12.83
C MET A 312 15.79 -17.72 14.08
N GLU A 313 14.95 -16.69 13.97
CA GLU A 313 14.26 -16.08 15.11
C GLU A 313 12.88 -16.69 15.39
N ALA A 314 12.28 -17.37 14.40
CA ALA A 314 11.06 -18.13 14.59
C ALA A 314 11.35 -19.37 15.47
N SER A 315 10.57 -19.55 16.54
CA SER A 315 10.66 -20.59 17.60
C SER A 315 11.44 -21.87 17.25
N ARG A 316 12.16 -22.41 18.26
CA ARG A 316 12.89 -23.70 18.27
C ARG A 316 12.09 -24.93 17.75
N ASP A 317 10.81 -24.77 17.45
CA ASP A 317 9.88 -25.80 16.98
C ASP A 317 9.49 -25.73 15.49
N ILE A 318 10.00 -24.76 14.72
CA ILE A 318 9.68 -24.65 13.27
C ILE A 318 10.90 -25.09 12.44
N ARG A 319 10.86 -26.35 11.95
CA ARG A 319 11.79 -26.83 10.93
C ARG A 319 11.54 -26.10 9.61
N GLY A 320 12.61 -25.66 8.95
CA GLY A 320 12.51 -24.87 7.73
C GLY A 320 13.85 -24.60 7.10
N ALA A 321 13.85 -24.33 5.81
CA ALA A 321 15.03 -24.01 5.02
C ALA A 321 14.92 -22.59 4.46
N ALA A 322 16.05 -21.92 4.32
CA ALA A 322 16.15 -20.67 3.59
C ALA A 322 17.45 -20.64 2.80
N GLN A 323 17.40 -20.09 1.59
CA GLN A 323 18.59 -19.90 0.75
C GLN A 323 18.58 -18.46 0.24
N LEU A 324 19.76 -17.87 0.16
CA LEU A 324 19.98 -16.51 -0.31
C LEU A 324 20.92 -16.56 -1.51
N TYR A 325 20.52 -15.87 -2.58
CA TYR A 325 21.26 -15.75 -3.83
C TYR A 325 21.43 -14.28 -4.22
N ALA A 326 22.41 -14.00 -5.09
CA ALA A 326 22.53 -12.71 -5.77
C ALA A 326 22.87 -12.91 -7.25
N GLY A 327 22.20 -12.17 -8.14
CA GLY A 327 22.42 -12.20 -9.59
C GLY A 327 21.29 -11.54 -10.38
N VAL A 328 21.33 -11.62 -11.70
CA VAL A 328 20.31 -11.01 -12.60
C VAL A 328 19.00 -11.80 -12.64
N SER A 329 19.07 -13.11 -12.41
CA SER A 329 17.94 -14.03 -12.33
C SER A 329 18.29 -15.13 -11.33
N LEU A 330 17.30 -15.91 -10.86
CA LEU A 330 17.60 -17.04 -9.97
C LEU A 330 18.50 -18.09 -10.67
N GLN A 331 18.34 -18.30 -11.98
CA GLN A 331 19.15 -19.22 -12.78
C GLN A 331 20.59 -18.71 -12.95
N ASP A 332 20.77 -17.41 -13.07
CA ASP A 332 22.05 -16.73 -13.28
C ASP A 332 22.55 -16.08 -11.97
N SER A 333 22.28 -16.72 -10.83
CA SER A 333 22.67 -16.21 -9.52
C SER A 333 23.71 -17.09 -8.82
N LYS A 334 24.50 -16.45 -7.96
CA LYS A 334 25.42 -17.09 -7.03
C LYS A 334 24.71 -17.33 -5.71
N GLU A 335 24.75 -18.55 -5.17
CA GLU A 335 24.32 -18.84 -3.80
C GLU A 335 25.27 -18.16 -2.80
N LEU A 336 24.71 -17.35 -1.91
CA LEU A 336 25.43 -16.62 -0.88
C LEU A 336 25.33 -17.28 0.50
N ALA A 337 24.18 -17.86 0.83
CA ALA A 337 23.99 -18.54 2.11
C ALA A 337 22.85 -19.56 2.06
N THR A 338 22.99 -20.63 2.83
CA THR A 338 21.96 -21.66 3.03
C THR A 338 21.80 -21.96 4.50
N MET A 339 20.54 -22.06 4.93
CA MET A 339 20.11 -22.34 6.29
C MET A 339 19.14 -23.52 6.30
N GLY A 340 19.25 -24.37 7.31
CA GLY A 340 18.29 -25.44 7.59
C GLY A 340 18.12 -25.63 9.09
N ASP A 341 16.87 -25.79 9.53
CA ASP A 341 16.48 -26.02 10.93
C ASP A 341 17.09 -24.98 11.89
N GLY A 342 17.05 -23.71 11.49
CA GLY A 342 17.56 -22.58 12.27
C GLY A 342 19.09 -22.52 12.37
N LYS A 343 19.82 -23.33 11.60
CA LYS A 343 21.28 -23.36 11.58
C LYS A 343 21.82 -22.99 10.20
N LEU A 344 22.86 -22.16 10.19
CA LEU A 344 23.59 -21.83 8.97
C LEU A 344 24.38 -23.07 8.49
N ILE A 345 24.04 -23.57 7.31
CA ILE A 345 24.66 -24.76 6.68
C ILE A 345 25.84 -24.34 5.82
N ASN A 346 25.64 -23.33 4.97
CA ASN A 346 26.64 -22.82 4.05
C ASN A 346 26.57 -21.30 3.98
N VAL A 347 27.71 -20.67 3.73
CA VAL A 347 27.84 -19.23 3.56
C VAL A 347 29.08 -18.92 2.73
N ASP A 348 28.90 -18.10 1.72
CA ASP A 348 29.99 -17.59 0.91
C ASP A 348 30.97 -16.78 1.78
N LYS A 349 32.27 -16.95 1.54
CA LYS A 349 33.33 -16.35 2.38
C LYS A 349 33.32 -14.83 2.33
N GLU A 350 32.99 -14.24 1.19
CA GLU A 350 32.93 -12.79 0.99
C GLU A 350 31.65 -12.23 1.63
N PHE A 351 30.57 -13.01 1.62
CA PHE A 351 29.30 -12.64 2.22
C PHE A 351 29.22 -12.84 3.74
N TYR A 352 30.02 -13.75 4.32
CA TYR A 352 29.96 -14.11 5.74
C TYR A 352 30.02 -12.90 6.69
N ARG A 353 30.89 -11.93 6.39
CA ARG A 353 31.04 -10.73 7.22
C ARG A 353 29.78 -9.87 7.22
N ALA A 354 29.13 -9.69 6.08
CA ALA A 354 27.90 -8.91 5.98
C ALA A 354 26.73 -9.60 6.68
N LEU A 355 26.64 -10.93 6.55
CA LEU A 355 25.64 -11.72 7.27
C LEU A 355 25.79 -11.62 8.79
N LYS A 356 27.04 -11.61 9.30
CA LYS A 356 27.33 -11.55 10.74
C LYS A 356 27.25 -10.14 11.32
N ASN A 357 27.68 -9.15 10.56
CA ASN A 357 27.70 -7.75 10.97
C ASN A 357 26.91 -6.94 9.93
N PRO A 358 25.56 -7.00 9.97
CA PRO A 358 24.75 -6.26 9.02
C PRO A 358 25.02 -4.76 9.15
N ALA A 359 24.96 -4.07 8.01
CA ALA A 359 25.10 -2.63 7.96
C ALA A 359 24.12 -1.96 8.94
N PRO A 360 24.56 -0.93 9.69
CA PRO A 360 23.69 -0.26 10.65
C PRO A 360 22.55 0.43 9.91
N GLY A 361 21.33 0.15 10.36
CA GLY A 361 20.12 0.74 9.80
C GLY A 361 19.07 1.03 10.86
N GLN A 362 18.04 1.74 10.42
CA GLN A 362 16.90 2.12 11.23
C GLN A 362 15.64 2.09 10.38
N THR A 363 14.61 1.42 10.88
CA THR A 363 13.25 1.54 10.37
C THR A 363 12.56 2.74 11.02
N PHE A 364 11.98 3.60 10.19
CA PHE A 364 11.15 4.72 10.60
C PHE A 364 9.70 4.44 10.25
N TYR A 365 8.85 4.45 11.27
CA TYR A 365 7.41 4.30 11.10
C TYR A 365 6.77 5.66 10.89
N ILE A 366 5.77 5.69 10.04
CA ILE A 366 5.02 6.89 9.69
C ILE A 366 3.52 6.62 9.82
N GLU A 367 2.78 7.67 10.16
CA GLU A 367 1.32 7.64 10.26
C GLU A 367 0.77 8.83 9.47
N LYS A 368 0.29 8.57 8.24
CA LYS A 368 -0.33 9.57 7.35
C LYS A 368 0.57 10.81 7.15
N GLY A 369 1.80 10.58 6.71
CA GLY A 369 2.80 11.63 6.53
C GLY A 369 3.30 12.29 7.82
N ASN A 370 3.03 11.72 8.99
CA ASN A 370 3.64 12.13 10.26
C ASN A 370 4.70 11.12 10.70
N GLY A 371 5.75 11.59 11.37
CA GLY A 371 6.97 10.84 11.63
C GLY A 371 8.20 11.53 11.04
N PHE A 372 9.37 10.92 11.20
CA PHE A 372 10.64 11.50 10.77
C PHE A 372 10.71 11.66 9.25
N THR A 373 11.17 12.82 8.79
CA THR A 373 11.51 13.01 7.37
C THR A 373 12.75 12.19 7.01
N VAL A 374 13.00 12.00 5.71
CA VAL A 374 14.21 11.32 5.25
C VAL A 374 15.49 12.03 5.74
N ALA A 375 15.50 13.38 5.74
CA ALA A 375 16.62 14.18 6.24
C ALA A 375 16.85 13.98 7.75
N GLN A 376 15.78 14.00 8.55
CA GLN A 376 15.87 13.72 9.99
C GLN A 376 16.36 12.28 10.23
N GLY A 377 15.89 11.32 9.45
CA GLY A 377 16.33 9.93 9.53
C GLY A 377 17.81 9.76 9.23
N LEU A 378 18.36 10.48 8.24
CA LEU A 378 19.79 10.52 7.95
C LEU A 378 20.58 11.13 9.11
N ASN A 379 20.13 12.26 9.63
CA ASN A 379 20.78 12.94 10.75
C ASN A 379 20.85 12.02 11.98
N LEU A 380 19.76 11.31 12.28
CA LEU A 380 19.70 10.28 13.33
C LEU A 380 20.69 9.14 13.08
N LEU A 381 20.74 8.60 11.87
CA LEU A 381 21.63 7.50 11.50
C LEU A 381 23.12 7.90 11.53
N GLU A 382 23.41 9.20 11.43
CA GLU A 382 24.74 9.78 11.57
C GLU A 382 25.13 10.13 13.00
N GLY A 383 24.25 9.88 13.98
CA GLY A 383 24.53 10.11 15.40
C GLY A 383 24.09 11.47 15.93
N ARG A 384 23.41 12.27 15.11
CA ARG A 384 22.92 13.60 15.48
C ARG A 384 21.55 13.51 16.15
N SER A 385 21.19 14.55 16.88
CA SER A 385 19.88 14.67 17.52
C SER A 385 18.93 15.47 16.64
N VAL A 386 17.67 15.06 16.57
CA VAL A 386 16.61 15.77 15.83
C VAL A 386 15.48 16.13 16.78
N TYR A 387 14.86 17.29 16.57
CA TYR A 387 13.71 17.75 17.32
C TYR A 387 12.41 17.36 16.62
N ARG A 388 11.44 16.89 17.41
CA ARG A 388 10.08 16.56 16.97
C ARG A 388 9.07 17.28 17.88
N PRO A 389 8.17 18.11 17.32
CA PRO A 389 7.14 18.79 18.10
C PRO A 389 5.87 17.96 18.30
N ASP A 390 5.74 16.83 17.59
CA ASP A 390 4.52 16.08 17.37
C ASP A 390 4.65 14.59 17.73
N MET A 391 5.49 14.28 18.74
CA MET A 391 5.63 12.92 19.25
C MET A 391 4.39 12.53 20.08
N LEU A 392 4.00 11.26 20.04
CA LEU A 392 2.88 10.74 20.83
C LEU A 392 3.36 9.86 21.98
N ASP A 393 2.83 10.09 23.18
CA ASP A 393 3.07 9.21 24.33
C ASP A 393 2.17 7.96 24.28
N ILE A 394 2.36 7.03 25.22
CA ILE A 394 1.54 5.80 25.31
C ILE A 394 0.05 6.06 25.56
N SER A 395 -0.31 7.28 26.00
CA SER A 395 -1.68 7.74 26.21
C SER A 395 -2.19 8.58 25.04
N ASN A 396 -1.46 8.59 23.92
CA ASN A 396 -1.77 9.34 22.70
C ASN A 396 -1.82 10.86 22.90
N ARG A 397 -1.03 11.39 23.86
CA ARG A 397 -0.85 12.83 24.05
C ARG A 397 0.38 13.30 23.28
N GLU A 398 0.23 14.43 22.60
CA GLU A 398 1.33 15.08 21.90
C GLU A 398 2.33 15.68 22.89
N TYR A 399 3.62 15.50 22.62
CA TYR A 399 4.71 16.13 23.33
C TYR A 399 5.85 16.46 22.37
N SER A 400 6.67 17.43 22.77
CA SER A 400 7.88 17.79 22.03
C SER A 400 9.11 17.15 22.67
N ALA A 401 10.05 16.69 21.82
CA ALA A 401 11.29 16.11 22.29
C ALA A 401 12.41 16.19 21.24
N TRP A 402 13.63 16.25 21.75
CA TRP A 402 14.80 15.87 20.97
C TRP A 402 14.99 14.35 21.02
N VAL A 403 15.35 13.75 19.90
CA VAL A 403 15.53 12.31 19.73
C VAL A 403 16.91 12.03 19.17
N LYS A 404 17.57 11.00 19.70
CA LYS A 404 18.87 10.49 19.24
C LYS A 404 18.86 8.97 19.24
N LEU A 405 19.53 8.33 18.27
CA LEU A 405 19.71 6.87 18.30
C LEU A 405 20.80 6.48 19.31
N ASP A 406 20.55 5.41 20.06
CA ASP A 406 21.49 4.83 21.02
C ASP A 406 22.35 3.78 20.34
N PHE A 407 23.53 4.19 19.83
CA PHE A 407 24.46 3.30 19.13
C PHE A 407 25.23 2.36 20.05
N ASP A 408 25.31 2.68 21.35
CA ASP A 408 26.02 1.90 22.35
C ASP A 408 25.14 0.82 23.00
N GLY A 409 23.81 0.95 22.85
CA GLY A 409 22.81 0.06 23.43
C GLY A 409 22.52 -1.19 22.59
N GLU A 410 21.79 -2.11 23.21
CA GLU A 410 21.27 -3.30 22.51
C GLU A 410 20.21 -2.93 21.47
N ARG A 411 20.24 -3.63 20.34
CA ARG A 411 19.20 -3.54 19.30
C ARG A 411 17.91 -4.20 19.73
N ASP A 412 16.80 -3.72 19.15
CA ASP A 412 15.55 -4.46 19.24
C ASP A 412 15.57 -5.73 18.37
N ARG A 413 14.51 -6.54 18.46
CA ARG A 413 14.37 -7.77 17.64
C ARG A 413 14.32 -7.48 16.13
N GLY A 414 13.95 -6.27 15.73
CA GLY A 414 13.91 -5.84 14.33
C GLY A 414 15.25 -5.34 13.80
N GLY A 415 16.30 -5.30 14.65
CA GLY A 415 17.61 -4.75 14.35
C GLY A 415 17.74 -3.23 14.57
N ASN A 416 16.68 -2.55 15.04
CA ASN A 416 16.67 -1.11 15.20
C ASN A 416 17.45 -0.66 16.44
N PHE A 417 17.96 0.57 16.38
CA PHE A 417 18.49 1.24 17.56
C PHE A 417 17.36 1.63 18.50
N LYS A 418 17.64 1.61 19.81
CA LYS A 418 16.80 2.30 20.79
C LYS A 418 16.97 3.81 20.63
N THR A 419 15.98 4.58 21.07
CA THR A 419 16.05 6.04 21.04
C THR A 419 16.27 6.61 22.44
N LYS A 420 17.16 7.59 22.56
CA LYS A 420 17.22 8.51 23.71
C LYS A 420 16.34 9.72 23.40
N THR A 421 15.49 10.10 24.35
CA THR A 421 14.57 11.23 24.21
C THR A 421 14.82 12.27 25.29
N PHE A 422 14.91 13.53 24.89
CA PHE A 422 15.09 14.68 25.78
C PHE A 422 13.87 15.59 25.65
N THR A 423 12.92 15.44 26.56
CA THR A 423 11.67 16.21 26.60
C THR A 423 11.90 17.60 27.19
N GLU A 424 10.89 18.47 27.18
CA GLU A 424 10.96 19.79 27.80
C GLU A 424 11.46 19.77 29.26
N GLY A 425 11.02 18.78 30.04
CA GLY A 425 11.47 18.60 31.43
C GLY A 425 12.97 18.30 31.58
N TYR A 426 13.65 17.87 30.50
CA TYR A 426 15.11 17.71 30.50
C TYR A 426 15.83 19.07 30.56
N GLY A 427 15.21 20.14 30.06
CA GLY A 427 15.72 21.51 30.16
C GLY A 427 16.87 21.83 29.20
N PHE A 428 16.80 21.36 27.95
CA PHE A 428 17.63 21.87 26.86
C PHE A 428 16.86 22.92 26.05
N ASP A 429 17.33 24.16 26.11
CA ASP A 429 16.79 25.29 25.36
C ASP A 429 17.83 25.70 24.30
N LEU A 430 17.55 25.38 23.04
CA LEU A 430 18.45 25.67 21.93
C LEU A 430 18.68 27.18 21.77
N SER A 431 17.62 27.98 21.87
CA SER A 431 17.66 29.44 21.72
C SER A 431 18.57 30.06 22.79
N ALA A 432 18.39 29.66 24.06
CA ALA A 432 19.21 30.14 25.16
C ALA A 432 20.68 29.67 25.08
N VAL A 433 20.94 28.52 24.45
CA VAL A 433 22.31 28.05 24.19
C VAL A 433 22.96 28.87 23.07
N LEU A 434 22.24 29.16 21.98
CA LEU A 434 22.73 29.98 20.87
C LEU A 434 23.04 31.43 21.32
N ASP A 435 22.26 31.98 22.24
CA ASP A 435 22.46 33.35 22.75
C ASP A 435 23.81 33.54 23.48
N ARG A 436 24.52 32.46 23.81
CA ARG A 436 25.87 32.48 24.38
C ARG A 436 26.97 32.72 23.34
N PHE A 437 26.64 32.72 22.06
CA PHE A 437 27.57 32.90 20.95
C PHE A 437 27.32 34.20 20.18
N ASP A 438 28.36 34.77 19.59
CA ASP A 438 28.29 35.94 18.69
C ASP A 438 28.17 35.53 17.20
N PHE A 439 27.39 34.49 16.90
CA PHE A 439 27.13 34.11 15.50
C PHE A 439 26.37 35.22 14.78
N ARG A 440 26.82 35.60 13.59
CA ARG A 440 26.20 36.70 12.84
C ARG A 440 24.75 36.42 12.47
N GLU A 441 24.39 35.17 12.24
CA GLU A 441 23.06 34.71 11.86
C GLU A 441 22.03 35.05 12.93
N LEU A 442 22.44 35.13 14.20
CA LEU A 442 21.57 35.49 15.33
C LEU A 442 21.17 36.97 15.31
N GLY A 443 21.88 37.82 14.56
CA GLY A 443 21.58 39.25 14.45
C GLY A 443 20.34 39.58 13.61
N SER A 444 19.76 38.62 12.89
CA SER A 444 18.53 38.82 12.12
C SER A 444 17.49 37.73 12.43
N ALA A 445 16.23 38.12 12.64
CA ALA A 445 15.16 37.17 12.99
C ALA A 445 14.98 36.05 11.95
N GLY A 446 15.07 36.37 10.66
CA GLY A 446 14.95 35.38 9.57
C GLY A 446 16.09 34.34 9.60
N LYS A 447 17.35 34.79 9.59
CA LYS A 447 18.51 33.86 9.63
C LYS A 447 18.60 33.09 10.93
N ARG A 448 18.15 33.68 12.06
CA ARG A 448 18.04 32.97 13.32
C ARG A 448 17.06 31.81 13.20
N ALA A 449 15.86 32.05 12.66
CA ALA A 449 14.86 31.01 12.47
C ALA A 449 15.35 29.90 11.53
N GLU A 450 16.06 30.26 10.45
CA GLU A 450 16.70 29.29 9.54
C GLU A 450 17.76 28.44 10.26
N LEU A 451 18.63 29.06 11.05
CA LEU A 451 19.65 28.38 11.84
C LEU A 451 19.03 27.43 12.87
N GLU A 452 18.05 27.92 13.64
CA GLU A 452 17.34 27.11 14.63
C GLU A 452 16.61 25.93 13.97
N ALA A 453 15.93 26.15 12.85
CA ALA A 453 15.24 25.09 12.11
C ALA A 453 16.20 24.02 11.58
N ALA A 454 17.36 24.42 11.04
CA ALA A 454 18.39 23.49 10.59
C ALA A 454 18.93 22.65 11.76
N LEU A 455 19.27 23.29 12.89
CA LEU A 455 19.74 22.59 14.08
C LEU A 455 18.67 21.66 14.69
N MET A 456 17.40 22.08 14.69
CA MET A 456 16.25 21.23 15.07
C MET A 456 16.04 20.07 14.11
N ASN A 457 16.28 20.25 12.82
CA ASN A 457 16.30 19.16 11.85
C ASN A 457 17.45 18.17 12.10
N GLY A 458 18.43 18.57 12.93
CA GLY A 458 19.64 17.83 13.25
C GLY A 458 20.80 18.12 12.31
N ASP A 459 20.67 19.12 11.44
CA ASP A 459 21.68 19.52 10.47
C ASP A 459 22.90 20.14 11.16
N ARG A 460 24.06 20.03 10.50
CA ARG A 460 25.20 20.88 10.80
C ARG A 460 25.03 22.21 10.06
N ALA A 461 24.56 23.21 10.77
CA ALA A 461 24.28 24.51 10.19
C ALA A 461 25.54 25.37 10.10
N VAL A 462 25.73 26.07 8.97
CA VAL A 462 26.84 27.01 8.82
C VAL A 462 26.54 28.27 9.63
N VAL A 463 27.50 28.68 10.46
CA VAL A 463 27.46 29.93 11.23
C VAL A 463 28.75 30.73 11.00
N THR A 464 28.65 32.05 11.09
CA THR A 464 29.78 32.95 10.91
C THR A 464 30.26 33.49 12.25
N VAL A 465 31.54 33.25 12.58
CA VAL A 465 32.23 33.80 13.76
C VAL A 465 33.27 34.84 13.36
N ASP A 466 33.58 35.77 14.26
CA ASP A 466 34.74 36.67 14.13
C ASP A 466 35.92 36.10 14.95
N MET A 467 36.98 35.67 14.27
CA MET A 467 38.23 35.23 14.88
C MET A 467 39.34 36.24 14.59
N SER A 468 39.86 36.90 15.62
CA SER A 468 40.98 37.85 15.48
C SER A 468 40.74 38.94 14.41
N GLY A 469 39.50 39.43 14.29
CA GLY A 469 39.10 40.43 13.29
C GLY A 469 38.86 39.88 11.87
N LYS A 470 38.97 38.56 11.66
CA LYS A 470 38.62 37.88 10.40
C LYS A 470 37.33 37.10 10.55
N LYS A 471 36.51 37.16 9.50
CA LYS A 471 35.25 36.44 9.38
C LYS A 471 35.55 35.01 8.96
N GLU A 472 35.09 34.02 9.73
CA GLU A 472 35.24 32.60 9.37
C GLU A 472 33.90 31.88 9.47
N ALA A 473 33.64 30.99 8.51
CA ALA A 473 32.47 30.14 8.48
C ALA A 473 32.81 28.79 9.10
N ILE A 474 32.00 28.36 10.07
CA ILE A 474 32.14 27.09 10.78
C ILE A 474 30.78 26.39 10.82
N LEU A 475 30.74 25.15 11.28
CA LEU A 475 29.52 24.36 11.46
C LEU A 475 29.13 24.31 12.93
N ALA A 476 27.84 24.44 13.21
CA ALA A 476 27.23 24.24 14.52
C ALA A 476 26.33 22.99 14.50
N GLU A 477 26.34 22.21 15.59
CA GLU A 477 25.51 21.02 15.78
C GLU A 477 24.85 21.06 17.15
N ALA A 478 23.53 20.85 17.22
CA ALA A 478 22.82 20.78 18.49
C ALA A 478 23.08 19.45 19.20
N VAL A 479 23.48 19.51 20.48
CA VAL A 479 23.75 18.31 21.29
C VAL A 479 22.96 18.38 22.61
N PRO A 480 21.63 18.10 22.55
CA PRO A 480 20.73 18.12 23.70
C PRO A 480 21.21 17.29 24.89
N GLU A 481 21.79 16.11 24.64
CA GLU A 481 22.31 15.18 25.67
C GLU A 481 23.32 15.83 26.64
N PHE A 482 24.02 16.86 26.18
CA PHE A 482 24.96 17.63 27.00
C PHE A 482 24.56 19.10 27.14
N LYS A 483 23.31 19.42 26.78
CA LYS A 483 22.71 20.77 26.83
C LYS A 483 23.56 21.85 26.17
N GLN A 484 24.11 21.54 24.99
CA GLN A 484 25.13 22.37 24.35
C GLN A 484 25.00 22.37 22.83
N VAL A 485 25.80 23.23 22.18
CA VAL A 485 26.12 23.18 20.75
C VAL A 485 27.59 22.82 20.62
N ASN A 486 27.91 21.93 19.67
CA ASN A 486 29.28 21.62 19.26
C ASN A 486 29.64 22.40 18.00
N LEU A 487 30.92 22.77 17.85
CA LEU A 487 31.43 23.50 16.70
C LEU A 487 32.43 22.66 15.93
N TYR A 488 32.43 22.80 14.60
CA TYR A 488 33.32 22.09 13.70
C TYR A 488 33.82 23.02 12.59
N SER A 489 35.01 22.78 12.06
CA SER A 489 35.42 23.40 10.80
C SER A 489 34.54 22.91 9.65
N LEU A 490 34.61 23.57 8.48
CA LEU A 490 33.88 23.10 7.29
C LEU A 490 34.34 21.70 6.82
N GLU A 491 35.55 21.28 7.23
CA GLU A 491 36.05 19.91 7.01
C GLU A 491 35.60 18.91 8.10
N GLY A 492 34.79 19.33 9.06
CA GLY A 492 34.24 18.48 10.12
C GLY A 492 35.18 18.24 11.32
N ARG A 493 36.26 19.02 11.47
CA ARG A 493 37.16 18.91 12.63
C ARG A 493 36.58 19.67 13.82
N SER A 494 36.53 19.04 14.99
CA SER A 494 36.02 19.66 16.22
C SER A 494 36.78 20.94 16.56
N ILE A 495 36.03 21.98 16.93
CA ILE A 495 36.52 23.28 17.39
C ILE A 495 36.11 23.47 18.85
N LYS A 496 37.01 24.01 19.68
CA LYS A 496 36.71 24.34 21.08
C LYS A 496 35.71 25.47 21.14
N ARG A 497 34.48 25.17 21.52
CA ARG A 497 33.41 26.17 21.65
C ARG A 497 33.72 27.24 22.69
N GLU A 498 34.53 26.94 23.72
CA GLU A 498 34.86 27.87 24.79
C GLU A 498 35.61 29.09 24.26
N GLU A 499 36.33 28.95 23.13
CA GLU A 499 37.02 30.03 22.42
C GLU A 499 36.05 30.92 21.62
N HIS A 500 34.76 30.55 21.54
CA HIS A 500 33.72 31.23 20.76
C HIS A 500 32.50 31.66 21.61
N LEU A 501 32.55 31.47 22.92
CA LEU A 501 31.54 32.02 23.83
C LEU A 501 31.72 33.53 23.98
N LYS A 502 30.61 34.25 24.17
CA LYS A 502 30.66 35.65 24.60
C LYS A 502 31.46 35.74 25.90
N GLU A 503 32.31 36.77 26.03
CA GLU A 503 32.95 37.06 27.30
C GLU A 503 31.87 37.24 28.38
N GLU A 504 31.91 36.43 29.44
CA GLU A 504 31.09 36.69 30.63
C GLU A 504 31.52 38.05 31.18
N LYS A 505 30.70 39.09 30.98
CA LYS A 505 30.83 40.32 31.74
C LYS A 505 30.51 39.97 33.19
N ILE A 506 31.54 39.67 33.98
CA ILE A 506 31.45 39.66 35.43
C ILE A 506 31.03 41.08 35.83
N SER A 507 29.74 41.29 36.06
CA SER A 507 29.29 42.41 36.87
C SER A 507 29.89 42.21 38.25
N GLU A 508 30.79 43.10 38.66
CA GLU A 508 31.29 43.19 40.02
C GLU A 508 30.10 43.31 40.99
N VAL A 509 29.64 42.18 41.51
CA VAL A 509 28.77 42.16 42.68
C VAL A 509 29.72 42.21 43.87
N SER A 510 29.79 43.41 44.45
CA SER A 510 30.34 43.76 45.74
C SER A 510 30.36 42.59 46.73
N VAL A 511 31.56 42.30 47.23
CA VAL A 511 31.83 41.38 48.34
C VAL A 511 31.04 41.81 49.58
N GLY A 512 29.87 41.20 49.77
CA GLY A 512 29.12 41.16 51.01
C GLY A 512 29.64 40.01 51.86
N ARG A 513 30.44 40.36 52.86
CA ARG A 513 31.00 39.49 53.88
C ARG A 513 29.88 38.85 54.69
N ASP A 514 29.75 37.52 54.67
CA ASP A 514 29.35 36.79 55.88
C ASP A 514 29.86 35.35 55.91
N LYS A 515 30.68 35.08 56.93
CA LYS A 515 31.18 33.78 57.34
C LYS A 515 30.27 33.27 58.45
N SER A 516 29.64 32.11 58.26
CA SER A 516 29.38 31.19 59.38
C SER A 516 29.18 29.74 58.91
N SER A 517 30.26 28.96 59.09
CA SER A 517 30.32 27.58 59.56
C SER A 517 29.09 26.65 59.41
N LYS A 518 29.26 25.50 58.75
CA LYS A 518 29.40 24.20 59.45
C LYS A 518 29.88 23.08 58.51
N LYS A 519 30.77 22.28 59.07
CA LYS A 519 31.43 21.08 58.54
C LYS A 519 30.72 19.83 59.11
N GLU A 520 30.89 18.70 58.41
CA GLU A 520 30.60 17.30 58.79
C GLU A 520 29.11 16.92 58.75
N GLN A 521 28.70 15.81 58.10
CA GLN A 521 29.14 14.45 58.39
C GLN A 521 28.91 13.47 57.21
N GLU A 522 29.89 12.59 56.98
CA GLU A 522 29.75 11.34 56.21
C GLU A 522 28.95 10.27 56.98
N GLN A 523 28.50 9.26 56.23
CA GLN A 523 28.11 7.88 56.60
C GLN A 523 26.62 7.56 56.80
N GLY A 524 26.16 6.63 55.97
CA GLY A 524 24.92 5.88 56.11
C GLY A 524 24.74 4.89 54.95
N LEU A 525 25.25 3.67 55.14
CA LEU A 525 25.18 2.50 54.26
C LEU A 525 23.74 1.93 54.12
N GLY A 526 23.48 1.32 52.95
CA GLY A 526 22.75 0.04 52.80
C GLY A 526 21.22 0.08 52.90
N VAL A 527 20.54 -0.33 51.82
CA VAL A 527 20.05 -1.71 51.55
C VAL A 527 19.99 -1.90 50.04
#